data_AF-A0A7X6VU10-F1
#
_entry.id   AF-A0A7X6VU10-F1
#
_cell.length_a   1.000
_cell.length_b   1.000
_cell.length_c   1.000
_cell.angle_alpha   90.00
_cell.angle_beta   90.00
_cell.angle_gamma   90.00
#
_symmetry.space_group_name_H-M   'P 1'
#
loop_
_entity.id
_entity.type
_entity.pdbx_description
1 polymer ?
#
loop_
_entity_poly.entity_id
_entity_poly.type
_entity_poly.pdbx_seq_one_letter_code
_entity_poly.pdbx_strand_id
1 'polypeptide(L)'
;MPNNNKEILVNEKIYRTLNSDTVNLHIGCMTAVSQINTSPEHNNNHIFLNPKIAGQLLVPSSSYNPYFCEDNVIKLGPSVGILTSLGKKQTDPVPRGKTGKLFKQIITYGQKKGLFVFAFYVEDVNWKRKTVKGYSITNNGRWFKGNFALPTIIYNRIRYRSVEAKSNVRNFFENLKKEPGVFLFNSRFLNKWEVNEVLWDFEA
;
A
#
# COMPACT_ATOMS: atom_id res chain seq x y z
N MET A 1 -25.46 -4.55 -6.09
CA MET A 1 -25.40 -3.08 -6.22
C MET A 1 -24.12 -2.63 -5.53
N PRO A 2 -23.18 -1.92 -6.18
CA PRO A 2 -22.00 -1.45 -5.46
C PRO A 2 -22.46 -0.36 -4.50
N ASN A 3 -22.39 -0.63 -3.20
CA ASN A 3 -22.74 0.32 -2.15
C ASN A 3 -21.92 1.61 -2.37
N ASN A 4 -22.60 2.72 -2.65
CA ASN A 4 -21.96 4.00 -2.91
C ASN A 4 -21.31 4.63 -1.67
N ASN A 5 -21.58 4.08 -0.47
CA ASN A 5 -20.88 4.46 0.76
C ASN A 5 -19.64 3.58 0.95
N LYS A 6 -18.46 4.19 0.77
CA LYS A 6 -17.19 3.55 1.16
C LYS A 6 -17.00 3.80 2.65
N GLU A 7 -17.46 2.86 3.43
CA GLU A 7 -17.34 2.87 4.90
C GLU A 7 -15.90 2.58 5.30
N ILE A 8 -15.37 3.35 6.26
CA ILE A 8 -14.09 3.04 6.87
C ILE A 8 -14.32 2.71 8.33
N LEU A 9 -13.82 1.54 8.73
CA LEU A 9 -13.91 1.10 10.11
C LEU A 9 -12.80 1.80 10.89
N VAL A 10 -13.19 2.65 11.84
CA VAL A 10 -12.27 3.37 12.70
C VAL A 10 -12.62 3.02 14.13
N ASN A 11 -11.66 2.43 14.84
CA ASN A 11 -11.85 1.96 16.21
C ASN A 11 -12.36 3.08 17.16
N GLU A 12 -13.25 2.76 18.11
CA GLU A 12 -13.81 3.70 19.10
C GLU A 12 -12.76 4.58 19.79
N LYS A 13 -11.59 3.99 20.12
CA LYS A 13 -10.50 4.70 20.80
C LYS A 13 -9.99 5.87 19.98
N ILE A 14 -10.03 5.74 18.66
CA ILE A 14 -9.58 6.76 17.72
C ILE A 14 -10.63 7.85 17.56
N TYR A 15 -11.91 7.48 17.59
CA TYR A 15 -12.97 8.48 17.57
C TYR A 15 -12.92 9.40 18.79
N ARG A 16 -12.70 8.84 19.99
CA ARG A 16 -12.63 9.62 21.24
C ARG A 16 -11.47 10.60 21.31
N THR A 17 -10.43 10.45 20.47
CA THR A 17 -9.29 11.38 20.42
C THR A 17 -9.48 12.51 19.40
N LEU A 18 -10.56 12.49 18.61
CA LEU A 18 -10.90 13.57 17.69
C LEU A 18 -11.52 14.74 18.46
N ASN A 19 -11.10 15.96 18.11
CA ASN A 19 -11.64 17.20 18.70
C ASN A 19 -12.36 18.07 17.66
N SER A 20 -12.54 17.56 16.44
CA SER A 20 -13.26 18.19 15.33
C SER A 20 -14.00 17.15 14.50
N ASP A 21 -15.11 17.55 13.90
CA ASP A 21 -15.87 16.75 12.92
C ASP A 21 -15.15 16.69 11.56
N THR A 22 -14.04 17.41 11.42
CA THR A 22 -13.17 17.41 10.24
C THR A 22 -11.81 16.80 10.56
N VAL A 23 -11.34 15.91 9.69
CA VAL A 23 -10.02 15.29 9.81
C VAL A 23 -9.20 15.45 8.55
N ASN A 24 -7.88 15.52 8.71
CA ASN A 24 -6.95 15.34 7.62
C ASN A 24 -6.64 13.84 7.47
N LEU A 25 -7.14 13.25 6.40
CA LEU A 25 -7.04 11.83 6.15
C LEU A 25 -5.87 11.52 5.21
N HIS A 26 -5.00 10.61 5.63
CA HIS A 26 -3.88 10.11 4.84
C HIS A 26 -4.09 8.66 4.43
N ILE A 27 -3.93 8.38 3.14
CA ILE A 27 -3.93 7.03 2.57
C ILE A 27 -2.78 6.92 1.58
N GLY A 28 -1.79 6.08 1.89
CA GLY A 28 -0.55 6.12 1.12
C GLY A 28 0.07 7.52 1.14
N CYS A 29 0.46 8.02 -0.03
CA CYS A 29 0.97 9.37 -0.21
C CYS A 29 -0.11 10.41 -0.52
N MET A 30 -1.40 10.07 -0.42
CA MET A 30 -2.51 10.98 -0.70
C MET A 30 -3.14 11.50 0.59
N THR A 31 -3.56 12.75 0.56
CA THR A 31 -4.19 13.44 1.69
C THR A 31 -5.47 14.13 1.27
N ALA A 32 -6.50 14.11 2.11
CA ALA A 32 -7.71 14.90 1.91
C ALA A 32 -8.36 15.25 3.25
N VAL A 33 -8.94 16.45 3.32
CA VAL A 33 -9.78 16.83 4.45
C VAL A 33 -11.16 16.21 4.26
N SER A 34 -11.62 15.45 5.24
CA SER A 34 -12.96 14.84 5.23
C SER A 34 -13.73 15.21 6.48
N GLN A 35 -15.03 15.47 6.31
CA GLN A 35 -15.97 15.38 7.41
C GLN A 35 -16.15 13.91 7.79
N ILE A 36 -16.25 13.66 9.09
CA ILE A 36 -16.53 12.36 9.68
C ILE A 36 -17.97 12.36 10.12
N ASN A 37 -18.76 11.42 9.60
CA ASN A 37 -20.09 11.16 10.12
C ASN A 37 -20.06 9.87 10.95
N THR A 38 -20.79 9.85 12.05
CA THR A 38 -21.08 8.64 12.84
C THR A 38 -22.47 8.11 12.50
N SER A 39 -22.63 6.80 12.38
CA SER A 39 -23.96 6.18 12.32
C SER A 39 -24.34 5.60 13.69
N PRO A 40 -25.50 5.99 14.27
CA PRO A 40 -26.02 5.37 15.48
C PRO A 40 -26.37 3.87 15.31
N GLU A 41 -26.58 3.40 14.08
CA GLU A 41 -27.06 2.05 13.78
C GLU A 41 -25.95 0.99 13.76
N HIS A 42 -24.68 1.40 13.78
CA HIS A 42 -23.52 0.51 13.73
C HIS A 42 -22.61 0.72 14.93
N ASN A 43 -22.89 0.01 16.03
CA ASN A 43 -22.02 -0.24 17.21
C ASN A 43 -20.76 0.66 17.27
N ASN A 44 -20.92 1.97 17.52
CA ASN A 44 -19.96 3.06 17.82
C ASN A 44 -18.54 3.08 17.19
N ASN A 45 -18.21 2.24 16.20
CA ASN A 45 -16.84 2.00 15.72
C ASN A 45 -16.66 2.28 14.22
N HIS A 46 -17.52 3.10 13.64
CA HIS A 46 -17.55 3.36 12.20
C HIS A 46 -17.49 4.84 11.91
N ILE A 47 -16.57 5.21 11.01
CA ILE A 47 -16.45 6.56 10.47
C ILE A 47 -16.79 6.50 8.99
N PHE A 48 -17.81 7.26 8.60
CA PHE A 48 -18.22 7.32 7.21
C PHE A 48 -17.42 8.41 6.50
N LEU A 49 -16.70 8.03 5.45
CA LEU A 49 -16.13 9.00 4.54
C LEU A 49 -17.12 9.38 3.46
N ASN A 50 -17.08 10.65 3.08
CA ASN A 50 -17.79 11.13 1.91
C ASN A 50 -17.34 10.31 0.68
N PRO A 51 -18.27 9.70 -0.09
CA PRO A 51 -17.95 8.91 -1.28
C PRO A 51 -17.07 9.63 -2.31
N LYS A 52 -17.23 10.95 -2.43
CA LYS A 52 -16.41 11.79 -3.31
C LYS A 52 -14.96 11.81 -2.85
N ILE A 53 -14.72 11.99 -1.55
CA ILE A 53 -13.39 12.00 -0.95
C ILE A 53 -12.78 10.60 -1.00
N ALA A 54 -13.57 9.57 -0.71
CA ALA A 54 -13.12 8.19 -0.81
C ALA A 54 -12.78 7.80 -2.27
N GLY A 55 -13.46 8.38 -3.25
CA GLY A 55 -13.11 8.29 -4.67
C GLY A 55 -11.79 9.01 -4.98
N GLN A 56 -11.61 10.24 -4.47
CA GLN A 56 -10.40 11.04 -4.66
C GLN A 56 -9.15 10.38 -4.07
N LEU A 57 -9.25 9.82 -2.87
CA LEU A 57 -8.16 9.09 -2.20
C LEU A 57 -7.95 7.67 -2.73
N LEU A 58 -8.72 7.25 -3.73
CA LEU A 58 -8.67 5.92 -4.33
C LEU A 58 -8.81 4.80 -3.29
N VAL A 59 -9.66 5.00 -2.28
CA VAL A 59 -9.85 4.00 -1.22
C VAL A 59 -10.48 2.74 -1.84
N PRO A 60 -9.81 1.59 -1.88
CA PRO A 60 -10.44 0.34 -2.26
C PRO A 60 -11.51 -0.03 -1.23
N SER A 61 -12.50 -0.80 -1.67
CA SER A 61 -13.64 -1.24 -0.86
C SER A 61 -13.29 -2.22 0.28
N SER A 62 -12.02 -2.34 0.62
CA SER A 62 -11.49 -3.16 1.72
C SER A 62 -11.34 -2.32 2.98
N SER A 63 -11.56 -2.91 4.15
CA SER A 63 -11.36 -2.24 5.44
C SER A 63 -9.91 -1.80 5.61
N TYR A 64 -9.69 -0.51 5.83
CA TYR A 64 -8.42 0.03 6.30
C TYR A 64 -8.48 0.19 7.80
N ASN A 65 -7.45 -0.27 8.51
CA ASN A 65 -7.31 0.09 9.91
C ASN A 65 -6.44 1.36 10.02
N PRO A 66 -6.89 2.38 10.75
CA PRO A 66 -6.00 3.47 11.14
C PRO A 66 -4.82 2.95 11.97
N TYR A 67 -3.63 3.51 11.72
CA TYR A 67 -2.41 3.21 12.49
C TYR A 67 -1.85 4.44 13.20
N PHE A 68 -2.39 5.63 12.92
CA PHE A 68 -2.04 6.89 13.56
C PHE A 68 -3.29 7.76 13.66
N CYS A 69 -3.50 8.34 14.83
CA CYS A 69 -4.51 9.36 15.06
C CYS A 69 -4.05 10.34 16.14
N GLU A 70 -3.81 11.58 15.75
CA GLU A 70 -3.42 12.68 16.64
C GLU A 70 -3.76 14.00 15.94
N ASP A 71 -4.20 15.02 16.68
CA ASP A 71 -4.50 16.37 16.16
C ASP A 71 -5.39 16.39 14.90
N ASN A 72 -6.47 15.59 14.88
CA ASN A 72 -7.37 15.38 13.72
C ASN A 72 -6.68 14.85 12.46
N VAL A 73 -5.47 14.31 12.56
CA VAL A 73 -4.78 13.62 11.48
C VAL A 73 -5.00 12.12 11.63
N ILE A 74 -5.70 11.51 10.68
CA ILE A 74 -5.89 10.06 10.63
C ILE A 74 -5.06 9.48 9.50
N LYS A 75 -4.19 8.52 9.79
CA LYS A 75 -3.49 7.74 8.76
C LYS A 75 -4.03 6.33 8.70
N LEU A 76 -4.56 5.96 7.54
CA LEU A 76 -5.22 4.68 7.29
C LEU A 76 -4.28 3.69 6.61
N GLY A 77 -3.97 2.63 7.36
CA GLY A 77 -2.96 1.62 7.05
C GLY A 77 -1.57 2.20 6.79
N PRO A 78 -0.48 1.52 7.13
CA PRO A 78 0.63 1.51 6.19
C PRO A 78 0.12 0.80 4.94
N SER A 79 0.15 1.49 3.80
CA SER A 79 -0.06 0.84 2.51
C SER A 79 1.27 0.26 2.04
N VAL A 80 1.24 -1.02 1.68
CA VAL A 80 2.43 -1.77 1.29
C VAL A 80 2.31 -2.19 -0.18
N GLY A 81 3.16 -1.64 -1.02
CA GLY A 81 3.30 -2.06 -2.40
C GLY A 81 4.39 -3.11 -2.56
N ILE A 82 4.04 -4.30 -3.03
CA ILE A 82 5.00 -5.34 -3.42
C ILE A 82 5.47 -5.03 -4.84
N LEU A 83 6.68 -4.47 -4.97
CA LEU A 83 7.29 -4.19 -6.27
C LEU A 83 7.84 -5.48 -6.87
N THR A 84 7.38 -5.84 -8.06
CA THR A 84 7.80 -7.07 -8.75
C THR A 84 8.07 -6.81 -10.24
N SER A 85 8.59 -7.81 -10.93
CA SER A 85 8.77 -7.81 -12.38
C SER A 85 8.01 -8.97 -13.03
N LEU A 86 7.53 -8.79 -14.26
CA LEU A 86 6.94 -9.87 -15.04
C LEU A 86 7.96 -10.98 -15.30
N GLY A 87 7.50 -12.25 -15.27
CA GLY A 87 8.31 -13.37 -15.72
C GLY A 87 8.54 -13.33 -17.23
N LYS A 88 9.66 -13.87 -17.72
CA LYS A 88 10.02 -13.88 -19.16
C LYS A 88 8.94 -14.44 -20.10
N LYS A 89 8.09 -15.37 -19.62
CA LYS A 89 7.02 -16.02 -20.39
C LYS A 89 5.61 -15.56 -19.98
N GLN A 90 5.51 -14.53 -19.14
CA GLN A 90 4.24 -14.10 -18.56
C GLN A 90 3.64 -12.97 -19.40
N THR A 91 2.51 -13.25 -20.07
CA THR A 91 1.73 -12.26 -20.82
C THR A 91 0.68 -11.57 -19.96
N ASP A 92 0.15 -12.27 -18.96
CA ASP A 92 -0.83 -11.73 -18.03
C ASP A 92 -0.13 -11.07 -16.82
N PRO A 93 -0.34 -9.77 -16.57
CA PRO A 93 0.27 -9.07 -15.45
C PRO A 93 -0.23 -9.51 -14.06
N VAL A 94 -1.29 -10.30 -13.95
CA VAL A 94 -1.70 -10.87 -12.66
C VAL A 94 -0.64 -11.84 -12.15
N PRO A 95 -0.12 -11.69 -10.90
CA PRO A 95 0.86 -12.61 -10.34
C PRO A 95 0.35 -14.07 -10.29
N ARG A 96 1.10 -15.00 -10.89
CA ARG A 96 0.75 -16.44 -10.97
C ARG A 96 1.87 -17.36 -10.48
N GLY A 97 1.57 -18.66 -10.44
CA GLY A 97 2.53 -19.71 -10.03
C GLY A 97 3.00 -19.56 -8.58
N LYS A 98 4.26 -19.94 -8.31
CA LYS A 98 4.87 -19.83 -6.96
C LYS A 98 4.84 -18.39 -6.42
N THR A 99 5.10 -17.40 -7.27
CA THR A 99 5.08 -15.98 -6.89
C THR A 99 3.67 -15.49 -6.58
N GLY A 100 2.69 -15.83 -7.44
CA GLY A 100 1.29 -15.50 -7.19
C GLY A 100 0.77 -16.11 -5.89
N LYS A 101 1.10 -17.37 -5.59
CA LYS A 101 0.73 -18.02 -4.32
C LYS A 101 1.30 -17.27 -3.12
N LEU A 102 2.58 -16.91 -3.16
CA LEU A 102 3.22 -16.15 -2.09
C LEU A 102 2.63 -14.75 -1.92
N PHE A 103 2.44 -14.00 -3.01
CA PHE A 103 1.86 -12.66 -2.93
C PHE A 103 0.42 -12.71 -2.40
N LYS A 104 -0.36 -13.72 -2.80
CA LYS A 104 -1.69 -13.94 -2.23
C LYS A 104 -1.62 -14.14 -0.71
N GLN A 105 -0.69 -14.95 -0.21
CA GLN A 105 -0.50 -15.15 1.24
C GLN A 105 -0.10 -13.85 1.95
N ILE A 106 0.86 -13.10 1.41
CA ILE A 106 1.30 -11.82 1.99
C ILE A 106 0.15 -10.83 2.04
N ILE A 107 -0.59 -10.68 0.93
CA ILE A 107 -1.71 -9.74 0.82
C ILE A 107 -2.82 -10.13 1.78
N THR A 108 -3.25 -11.39 1.78
CA THR A 108 -4.32 -11.86 2.67
C THR A 108 -3.93 -11.74 4.15
N TYR A 109 -2.68 -12.04 4.51
CA TYR A 109 -2.23 -11.87 5.89
C TYR A 109 -2.15 -10.40 6.30
N GLY A 110 -1.61 -9.53 5.43
CA GLY A 110 -1.56 -8.09 5.66
C GLY A 110 -2.95 -7.49 5.86
N GLN A 111 -3.91 -7.86 5.03
CA GLN A 111 -5.31 -7.44 5.15
C GLN A 111 -5.92 -7.84 6.50
N LYS A 112 -5.67 -9.08 6.97
CA LYS A 112 -6.12 -9.53 8.30
C LYS A 112 -5.49 -8.73 9.46
N LYS A 113 -4.35 -8.09 9.22
CA LYS A 113 -3.66 -7.19 10.18
C LYS A 113 -4.03 -5.72 9.98
N GLY A 114 -4.96 -5.40 9.08
CA GLY A 114 -5.38 -4.03 8.79
C GLY A 114 -4.47 -3.27 7.82
N LEU A 115 -3.52 -3.95 7.18
CA LEU A 115 -2.65 -3.38 6.15
C LEU A 115 -3.34 -3.45 4.79
N PHE A 116 -3.19 -2.39 3.99
CA PHE A 116 -3.54 -2.47 2.59
C PHE A 116 -2.33 -2.87 1.76
N VAL A 117 -2.37 -4.07 1.18
CA VAL A 117 -1.25 -4.65 0.44
C VAL A 117 -1.66 -4.93 -1.00
N PHE A 118 -0.79 -4.59 -1.95
CA PHE A 118 -1.00 -4.87 -3.37
C PHE A 118 0.34 -5.07 -4.08
N ALA A 119 0.35 -5.84 -5.17
CA ALA A 119 1.51 -5.99 -6.05
C ALA A 119 1.43 -5.03 -7.23
N PHE A 120 2.56 -4.51 -7.68
CA PHE A 120 2.63 -3.60 -8.83
C PHE A 120 3.99 -3.69 -9.56
N TYR A 121 4.05 -3.04 -10.72
CA TYR A 121 5.23 -3.00 -11.60
C TYR A 121 5.73 -1.56 -11.76
N VAL A 122 7.01 -1.38 -12.10
CA VAL A 122 7.61 -0.03 -12.19
C VAL A 122 6.91 0.86 -13.24
N GLU A 123 6.39 0.24 -14.29
CA GLU A 123 5.70 0.89 -15.40
C GLU A 123 4.30 1.40 -15.04
N ASP A 124 3.73 0.90 -13.94
CA ASP A 124 2.36 1.19 -13.53
C ASP A 124 2.25 2.39 -12.56
N VAL A 125 3.37 3.05 -12.26
CA VAL A 125 3.45 4.18 -11.33
C VAL A 125 3.28 5.51 -12.05
N ASN A 126 2.34 6.33 -11.56
CA ASN A 126 2.17 7.71 -11.96
C ASN A 126 2.66 8.65 -10.85
N TRP A 127 3.90 9.11 -10.98
CA TRP A 127 4.55 10.00 -10.01
C TRP A 127 3.89 11.37 -9.87
N LYS A 128 3.28 11.90 -10.94
CA LYS A 128 2.59 13.19 -10.90
C LYS A 128 1.30 13.12 -10.08
N ARG A 129 0.52 12.06 -10.25
CA ARG A 129 -0.75 11.85 -9.54
C ARG A 129 -0.60 11.12 -8.21
N LYS A 130 0.59 10.62 -7.89
CA LYS A 130 0.86 9.73 -6.74
C LYS A 130 -0.08 8.52 -6.74
N THR A 131 -0.25 7.87 -7.89
CA THR A 131 -1.10 6.69 -8.05
C THR A 131 -0.37 5.53 -8.69
N VAL A 132 -0.80 4.30 -8.39
CA VAL A 132 -0.21 3.07 -8.92
C VAL A 132 -1.32 2.13 -9.36
N LYS A 133 -1.21 1.61 -10.59
CA LYS A 133 -2.03 0.47 -11.00
C LYS A 133 -1.45 -0.80 -10.37
N GLY A 134 -2.29 -1.60 -9.74
CA GLY A 134 -1.81 -2.77 -9.01
C GLY A 134 -2.84 -3.88 -8.91
N TYR A 135 -2.42 -4.94 -8.23
CA TYR A 135 -3.16 -6.18 -8.07
C TYR A 135 -3.26 -6.52 -6.58
N SER A 136 -4.46 -6.68 -6.08
CA SER A 136 -4.71 -7.10 -4.70
C SER A 136 -5.71 -8.25 -4.67
N ILE A 137 -6.04 -8.71 -3.46
CA ILE A 137 -6.92 -9.84 -3.20
C ILE A 137 -8.20 -9.34 -2.55
N THR A 138 -9.35 -9.75 -3.08
CA THR A 138 -10.66 -9.52 -2.45
C THR A 138 -10.83 -10.38 -1.21
N ASN A 139 -11.81 -10.07 -0.35
CA ASN A 139 -12.09 -10.87 0.86
C ASN A 139 -12.39 -12.35 0.57
N ASN A 140 -12.94 -12.66 -0.61
CA ASN A 140 -13.17 -14.04 -1.08
C ASN A 140 -11.93 -14.68 -1.77
N GLY A 141 -10.75 -14.07 -1.65
CA GLY A 141 -9.50 -14.64 -2.11
C GLY A 141 -9.25 -14.55 -3.61
N ARG A 142 -9.93 -13.66 -4.35
CA ARG A 142 -9.78 -13.50 -5.81
C ARG A 142 -8.87 -12.31 -6.12
N TRP A 143 -8.08 -12.42 -7.18
CA TRP A 143 -7.30 -11.29 -7.68
C TRP A 143 -8.23 -10.23 -8.26
N PHE A 144 -7.95 -8.96 -7.97
CA PHE A 144 -8.55 -7.84 -8.68
C PHE A 144 -7.47 -6.81 -9.04
N LYS A 145 -7.70 -6.12 -10.16
CA LYS A 145 -6.89 -4.99 -10.60
C LYS A 145 -7.54 -3.70 -10.11
N GLY A 146 -6.73 -2.77 -9.63
CA GLY A 146 -7.20 -1.46 -9.20
C GLY A 146 -6.17 -0.37 -9.46
N ASN A 147 -6.60 0.89 -9.27
CA ASN A 147 -5.70 2.02 -9.16
C ASN A 147 -5.71 2.47 -7.70
N PHE A 148 -4.54 2.62 -7.11
CA PHE A 148 -4.36 2.88 -5.69
C PHE A 148 -3.49 4.11 -5.49
N ALA A 149 -3.55 4.71 -4.29
CA ALA A 149 -2.55 5.69 -3.87
C ALA A 149 -1.14 5.07 -3.90
N LEU A 150 -0.13 5.87 -4.21
CA LEU A 150 1.28 5.48 -4.06
C LEU A 150 1.51 5.03 -2.60
N PRO A 151 2.07 3.83 -2.37
CA PRO A 151 2.13 3.28 -1.03
C PRO A 151 3.19 3.99 -0.19
N THR A 152 3.00 4.05 1.13
CA THR A 152 4.03 4.57 2.04
C THR A 152 5.19 3.60 2.25
N ILE A 153 4.99 2.31 1.97
CA ILE A 153 6.04 1.29 2.05
C ILE A 153 6.09 0.52 0.73
N ILE A 154 7.26 0.45 0.12
CA ILE A 154 7.52 -0.37 -1.06
C ILE A 154 8.42 -1.53 -0.67
N TYR A 155 7.94 -2.76 -0.82
CA TYR A 155 8.73 -3.96 -0.67
C TYR A 155 9.31 -4.38 -2.02
N ASN A 156 10.61 -4.14 -2.24
CA ASN A 156 11.27 -4.58 -3.46
C ASN A 156 11.42 -6.11 -3.49
N ARG A 157 10.75 -6.73 -4.47
CA ARG A 157 10.75 -8.17 -4.74
C ARG A 157 11.18 -8.50 -6.17
N ILE A 158 11.87 -7.59 -6.84
CA ILE A 158 12.53 -7.88 -8.12
C ILE A 158 13.63 -8.91 -7.83
N ARG A 159 13.54 -10.08 -8.47
CA ARG A 159 14.40 -11.24 -8.12
C ARG A 159 15.73 -11.31 -8.87
N TYR A 160 15.87 -10.54 -9.94
CA TYR A 160 17.01 -10.66 -10.84
C TYR A 160 17.74 -9.32 -10.95
N ARG A 161 19.04 -9.32 -10.68
CA ARG A 161 19.92 -8.15 -10.86
C ARG A 161 19.85 -7.60 -12.28
N SER A 162 19.72 -8.47 -13.29
CA SER A 162 19.55 -8.06 -14.69
C SER A 162 18.26 -7.28 -14.95
N VAL A 163 17.22 -7.46 -14.13
CA VAL A 163 16.00 -6.66 -14.18
C VAL A 163 16.19 -5.34 -13.45
N GLU A 164 16.82 -5.34 -12.27
CA GLU A 164 17.16 -4.09 -11.54
C GLU A 164 18.07 -3.17 -12.36
N ALA A 165 18.94 -3.74 -13.19
CA ALA A 165 19.84 -3.00 -14.06
C ALA A 165 19.15 -2.32 -15.27
N LYS A 166 17.88 -2.63 -15.54
CA LYS A 166 17.16 -1.99 -16.66
C LYS A 166 16.95 -0.50 -16.40
N SER A 167 17.03 0.31 -17.46
CA SER A 167 16.91 1.76 -17.37
C SER A 167 15.59 2.22 -16.74
N ASN A 168 14.47 1.58 -17.07
CA ASN A 168 13.17 1.90 -16.49
C ASN A 168 13.09 1.62 -14.98
N VAL A 169 13.72 0.54 -14.51
CA VAL A 169 13.78 0.19 -13.08
C VAL A 169 14.71 1.13 -12.32
N ARG A 170 15.87 1.49 -12.90
CA ARG A 170 16.75 2.51 -12.32
C ARG A 170 16.04 3.86 -12.20
N ASN A 171 15.37 4.31 -13.26
CA ASN A 171 14.59 5.55 -13.24
C ASN A 171 13.47 5.51 -12.20
N PHE A 172 12.83 4.36 -12.00
CA PHE A 172 11.86 4.17 -10.92
C PHE A 172 12.49 4.44 -9.55
N PHE A 173 13.66 3.85 -9.25
CA PHE A 173 14.34 4.08 -7.97
C PHE A 173 14.84 5.53 -7.82
N GLU A 174 15.30 6.17 -8.89
CA GLU A 174 15.70 7.59 -8.86
C GLU A 174 14.51 8.52 -8.61
N ASN A 175 13.33 8.22 -9.16
CA ASN A 175 12.12 8.96 -8.84
C ASN A 175 11.68 8.69 -7.41
N LEU A 176 11.76 7.43 -6.95
CA LEU A 176 11.40 7.05 -5.59
C LEU A 176 12.22 7.79 -4.53
N LYS A 177 13.53 7.99 -4.76
CA LYS A 177 14.40 8.78 -3.85
C LYS A 177 13.92 10.22 -3.67
N LYS A 178 13.19 10.78 -4.64
CA LYS A 178 12.64 12.14 -4.61
C LYS A 178 11.27 12.21 -3.94
N GLU A 179 10.66 11.07 -3.60
CA GLU A 179 9.35 11.01 -2.95
C GLU A 179 9.47 10.98 -1.43
N PRO A 180 9.18 12.09 -0.73
CA PRO A 180 9.21 12.11 0.72
C PRO A 180 8.10 11.20 1.28
N GLY A 181 8.41 10.50 2.38
CA GLY A 181 7.43 9.67 3.09
C GLY A 181 7.18 8.29 2.49
N VAL A 182 7.92 7.90 1.44
CA VAL A 182 7.91 6.51 0.93
C VAL A 182 9.16 5.77 1.42
N PHE A 183 8.95 4.70 2.17
CA PHE A 183 10.00 3.82 2.67
C PHE A 183 10.22 2.63 1.71
N LEU A 184 11.45 2.44 1.24
CA LEU A 184 11.84 1.29 0.43
C LEU A 184 12.44 0.19 1.31
N PHE A 185 11.70 -0.91 1.47
CA PHE A 185 12.18 -2.13 2.12
C PHE A 185 12.81 -3.09 1.11
N ASN A 186 13.94 -3.70 1.49
CA ASN A 186 14.77 -4.57 0.65
C ASN A 186 15.39 -3.83 -0.57
N SER A 187 16.06 -2.71 -0.32
CA SER A 187 16.48 -1.73 -1.34
C SER A 187 17.32 -2.30 -2.49
N ARG A 188 18.14 -3.33 -2.23
CA ARG A 188 19.00 -3.94 -3.25
C ARG A 188 19.23 -5.42 -3.00
N PHE A 189 19.57 -6.14 -4.06
CA PHE A 189 20.05 -7.50 -3.96
C PHE A 189 21.37 -7.56 -3.17
N LEU A 190 21.45 -8.46 -2.18
CA LEU A 190 22.67 -8.64 -1.37
C LEU A 190 23.82 -9.20 -2.22
N ASN A 191 24.99 -8.57 -2.12
CA ASN A 191 26.22 -9.08 -2.71
C ASN A 191 26.88 -10.05 -1.72
N LYS A 192 27.16 -11.29 -2.15
CA LYS A 192 27.72 -12.31 -1.28
C LYS A 192 29.09 -11.92 -0.73
N TRP A 193 29.92 -11.23 -1.53
CA TRP A 193 31.23 -10.76 -1.11
C TRP A 193 31.11 -9.64 -0.07
N GLU A 194 30.30 -8.61 -0.36
CA GLU A 194 30.05 -7.52 0.61
C GLU A 194 29.47 -8.06 1.93
N VAL A 195 28.56 -9.05 1.87
CA VAL A 195 28.02 -9.69 3.08
C VAL A 195 29.11 -10.46 3.83
N ASN A 196 30.00 -11.15 3.12
CA ASN A 196 31.10 -11.88 3.74
C ASN A 196 32.09 -10.94 4.42
N GLU A 197 32.49 -9.85 3.76
CA GLU A 197 33.37 -8.82 4.33
C GLU A 197 32.77 -8.22 5.60
N VAL A 198 31.51 -7.78 5.54
CA VAL A 198 30.84 -7.17 6.70
C VAL A 198 30.68 -8.15 7.86
N LEU A 199 30.42 -9.43 7.60
CA LEU A 199 30.30 -10.43 8.66
C LEU A 199 31.66 -10.78 9.27
N TRP A 200 32.71 -10.84 8.45
CA TRP A 200 34.06 -11.10 8.91
C TRP A 200 34.57 -9.98 9.83
N ASP A 201 34.36 -8.73 9.44
CA ASP A 201 34.73 -7.56 10.24
C ASP A 201 33.95 -7.46 11.56
N PHE A 202 32.82 -8.15 11.68
CA PHE A 202 31.99 -8.16 12.89
C PHE A 202 32.45 -9.23 13.91
N GLU A 203 33.18 -10.24 13.47
CA GLU A 203 33.73 -11.31 14.33
C GLU A 203 35.16 -11.00 14.82
N ALA A 204 35.80 -9.95 14.28
CA ALA A 204 37.13 -9.47 14.64
C ALA A 204 37.09 -8.39 15.72
#